data_AF-A0A8H2PI37-F1
#
_entry.id   AF-A0A8H2PI37-F1
#
_cell.length_a   1.000
_cell.length_b   1.000
_cell.length_c   1.000
_cell.angle_alpha   90.00
_cell.angle_beta   90.00
_cell.angle_gamma   90.00
#
_symmetry.space_group_name_H-M   'P 1'
#
loop_
_entity.id
_entity.type
_entity.pdbx_description
1 polymer ?
#
loop_
_entity_poly.entity_id
_entity_poly.type
_entity_poly.pdbx_seq_one_letter_code
_entity_poly.pdbx_strand_id
1 'polypeptide(L)'
;MDQTTPFTASGTYNIPSWATKLDIVGIGGGGGSQGTGFYTANGAKAGTWAGVTVTVASLGGATTLAVTVGAGGTAGATAADGGAGGASTVAALLTAAGGPKGSNSNNSGSSTGRAAGDYTFNGVTYPGGAAAAANTVGNQAGGGAGGRNVQNVGGRAGGAGGVWIRAYT
;
A
#
# COMPACT_ATOMS: atom_id res chain seq x y z
N MET A 1 -24.51 5.77 -14.19
CA MET A 1 -24.36 5.70 -12.72
C MET A 1 -22.89 5.50 -12.40
N ASP A 2 -22.44 5.91 -11.23
CA ASP A 2 -21.04 5.80 -10.83
C ASP A 2 -20.95 5.53 -9.33
N GLN A 3 -20.16 4.53 -8.94
CA GLN A 3 -19.97 4.13 -7.55
C GLN A 3 -18.54 3.65 -7.32
N THR A 4 -17.84 4.29 -6.38
CA THR A 4 -16.53 3.83 -5.89
C THR A 4 -16.66 3.13 -4.56
N THR A 5 -16.10 1.92 -4.44
CA THR A 5 -16.04 1.16 -3.19
C THR A 5 -14.59 1.02 -2.73
N PRO A 6 -14.23 1.60 -1.58
CA PRO A 6 -12.89 1.46 -0.99
C PRO A 6 -12.77 0.16 -0.16
N PHE A 7 -11.58 -0.42 -0.15
CA PHE A 7 -11.18 -1.57 0.65
C PHE A 7 -9.91 -1.23 1.44
N THR A 8 -10.04 -1.19 2.76
CA THR A 8 -8.93 -1.07 3.72
C THR A 8 -8.56 -2.41 4.37
N ALA A 9 -9.35 -3.46 4.08
CA ALA A 9 -9.10 -4.85 4.42
C ALA A 9 -9.53 -5.75 3.25
N SER A 10 -8.95 -6.95 3.18
CA SER A 10 -9.31 -7.95 2.18
C SER A 10 -10.80 -8.33 2.27
N GLY A 11 -11.40 -8.68 1.14
CA GLY A 11 -12.81 -9.01 1.07
C GLY A 11 -13.28 -9.34 -0.34
N THR A 12 -14.56 -9.17 -0.56
CA THR A 12 -15.21 -9.46 -1.85
C THR A 12 -15.94 -8.22 -2.33
N TYR A 13 -15.72 -7.86 -3.60
CA TYR A 13 -16.49 -6.84 -4.29
C TYR A 13 -17.61 -7.48 -5.09
N ASN A 14 -18.85 -7.02 -4.90
CA ASN A 14 -19.99 -7.43 -5.71
C ASN A 14 -20.13 -6.48 -6.90
N ILE A 15 -20.10 -7.01 -8.12
CA ILE A 15 -20.23 -6.22 -9.34
C ILE A 15 -21.70 -5.80 -9.49
N PRO A 16 -22.01 -4.49 -9.52
CA PRO A 16 -23.38 -4.04 -9.73
C PRO A 16 -23.89 -4.47 -11.10
N SER A 17 -25.15 -4.91 -11.18
CA SER A 17 -25.75 -5.43 -12.43
C SER A 17 -25.85 -4.39 -13.54
N TRP A 18 -25.81 -3.10 -13.20
CA TRP A 18 -25.85 -1.99 -14.16
C TRP A 18 -24.47 -1.60 -14.71
N ALA A 19 -23.37 -2.10 -14.12
CA ALA A 19 -22.02 -1.69 -14.49
C ALA A 19 -21.61 -2.27 -15.85
N THR A 20 -20.98 -1.47 -16.70
CA THR A 20 -20.38 -1.92 -17.97
C THR A 20 -18.85 -1.91 -17.89
N LYS A 21 -18.28 -1.06 -17.02
CA LYS A 21 -16.86 -0.87 -16.81
C LYS A 21 -16.52 -0.81 -15.33
N LEU A 22 -15.33 -1.27 -15.01
CA LEU A 22 -14.72 -1.14 -13.70
C LEU A 22 -13.34 -0.48 -13.85
N ASP A 23 -13.09 0.58 -13.08
CA ASP A 23 -11.73 1.04 -12.79
C ASP A 23 -11.30 0.42 -11.47
N ILE A 24 -10.22 -0.36 -11.51
CA ILE A 24 -9.65 -1.04 -10.36
C ILE A 24 -8.32 -0.37 -10.06
N VAL A 25 -8.22 0.24 -8.89
CA VAL A 25 -7.02 0.95 -8.43
C VAL A 25 -6.56 0.33 -7.12
N GLY A 26 -5.25 0.15 -6.97
CA GLY A 26 -4.68 -0.38 -5.75
C GLY A 26 -3.32 0.21 -5.45
N ILE A 27 -2.96 0.19 -4.18
CA ILE A 27 -1.61 0.42 -3.68
C ILE A 27 -1.23 -0.73 -2.75
N GLY A 28 -0.01 -1.25 -2.91
CA GLY A 28 0.54 -2.23 -1.96
C GLY A 28 0.79 -1.62 -0.58
N GLY A 29 1.03 -2.46 0.42
CA GLY A 29 1.45 -1.99 1.74
C GLY A 29 2.80 -1.30 1.68
N GLY A 30 3.04 -0.32 2.55
CA GLY A 30 4.35 0.32 2.70
C GLY A 30 5.33 -0.61 3.43
N GLY A 31 6.63 -0.43 3.21
CA GLY A 31 7.65 -1.20 3.92
C GLY A 31 7.72 -0.84 5.41
N GLY A 32 8.20 -1.77 6.22
CA GLY A 32 8.57 -1.53 7.61
C GLY A 32 9.99 -0.95 7.72
N SER A 33 10.21 -0.12 8.73
CA SER A 33 11.50 0.54 8.93
C SER A 33 12.50 -0.39 9.62
N GLN A 34 13.78 -0.09 9.41
CA GLN A 34 14.88 -0.75 10.08
C GLN A 34 14.80 -0.50 11.60
N GLY A 35 15.26 -1.44 12.41
CA GLY A 35 15.55 -1.20 13.83
C GLY A 35 16.96 -0.62 14.02
N THR A 36 17.11 0.27 14.99
CA THR A 36 18.37 0.93 15.32
C THR A 36 19.29 -0.02 16.08
N GLY A 37 20.59 0.03 15.78
CA GLY A 37 21.65 -0.40 16.67
C GLY A 37 22.34 0.83 17.26
N PHE A 38 23.53 1.12 16.74
CA PHE A 38 24.34 2.29 17.12
C PHE A 38 24.09 3.55 16.25
N TYR A 39 23.40 3.39 15.12
CA TYR A 39 23.12 4.46 14.16
C TYR A 39 21.62 4.68 14.00
N THR A 40 21.26 5.86 13.47
CA THR A 40 19.90 6.17 13.02
C THR A 40 19.42 5.14 12.01
N ALA A 41 18.24 4.58 12.25
CA ALA A 41 17.61 3.62 11.36
C ALA A 41 16.88 4.33 10.22
N ASN A 42 16.93 3.71 9.05
CA ASN A 42 16.29 4.23 7.85
C ASN A 42 14.78 4.03 7.88
N GLY A 43 14.04 5.05 7.46
CA GLY A 43 12.63 4.93 7.09
C GLY A 43 12.45 4.03 5.86
N ALA A 44 11.24 3.55 5.66
CA ALA A 44 10.89 2.65 4.57
C ALA A 44 10.19 3.36 3.41
N LYS A 45 10.03 2.65 2.30
CA LYS A 45 9.39 3.16 1.08
C LYS A 45 7.89 2.86 1.09
N ALA A 46 7.13 3.68 0.39
CA ALA A 46 5.72 3.44 0.16
C ALA A 46 5.49 2.26 -0.80
N GLY A 47 4.29 1.70 -0.76
CA GLY A 47 3.80 0.80 -1.79
C GLY A 47 3.70 1.47 -3.15
N THR A 48 3.52 0.65 -4.18
CA THR A 48 3.42 1.12 -5.57
C THR A 48 1.96 1.14 -5.99
N TRP A 49 1.54 2.24 -6.60
CA TRP A 49 0.22 2.37 -7.21
C TRP A 49 0.11 1.55 -8.51
N ALA A 50 -1.06 0.97 -8.74
CA ALA A 50 -1.43 0.37 -10.02
C ALA A 50 -2.92 0.64 -10.29
N GLY A 51 -3.27 0.80 -11.56
CA GLY A 51 -4.64 1.02 -12.00
C GLY A 51 -4.92 0.30 -13.32
N VAL A 52 -6.12 -0.26 -13.47
CA VAL A 52 -6.58 -0.89 -14.71
C VAL A 52 -8.07 -0.63 -14.91
N THR A 53 -8.48 -0.44 -16.17
CA THR A 53 -9.88 -0.42 -16.57
C THR A 53 -10.23 -1.73 -17.24
N VAL A 54 -11.33 -2.35 -16.84
CA VAL A 54 -11.86 -3.57 -17.44
C VAL A 54 -13.33 -3.40 -17.81
N THR A 55 -13.78 -4.13 -18.83
CA THR A 55 -15.20 -4.21 -19.15
C THR A 55 -15.84 -5.38 -18.39
N VAL A 56 -17.06 -5.22 -17.91
CA VAL A 56 -17.78 -6.31 -17.22
C VAL A 56 -17.95 -7.52 -18.16
N ALA A 57 -18.14 -7.29 -19.46
CA ALA A 57 -18.20 -8.34 -20.47
C ALA A 57 -16.92 -9.21 -20.51
N SER A 58 -15.74 -8.61 -20.32
CA SER A 58 -14.46 -9.35 -20.30
C SER A 58 -14.27 -10.24 -19.07
N LEU A 59 -15.15 -10.15 -18.06
CA LEU A 59 -15.05 -10.94 -16.83
C LEU A 59 -15.72 -12.32 -16.91
N GLY A 60 -16.21 -12.72 -18.08
CA GLY A 60 -16.71 -14.08 -18.32
C GLY A 60 -17.92 -14.46 -17.45
N GLY A 61 -18.75 -13.48 -17.06
CA GLY A 61 -19.93 -13.70 -16.22
C GLY A 61 -19.67 -13.67 -14.71
N ALA A 62 -18.46 -13.32 -14.25
CA ALA A 62 -18.20 -13.11 -12.84
C ALA A 62 -19.11 -12.01 -12.27
N THR A 63 -19.74 -12.29 -11.12
CA THR A 63 -20.56 -11.33 -10.37
C THR A 63 -19.84 -10.76 -9.15
N THR A 64 -18.67 -11.32 -8.81
CA THR A 64 -17.85 -10.88 -7.69
C THR A 64 -16.37 -10.91 -8.03
N LEU A 65 -15.59 -10.04 -7.38
CA LEU A 65 -14.13 -10.03 -7.43
C LEU A 65 -13.55 -10.23 -6.04
N ALA A 66 -12.56 -11.13 -5.91
CA ALA A 66 -11.79 -11.25 -4.68
C ALA A 66 -10.80 -10.08 -4.57
N VAL A 67 -10.76 -9.43 -3.41
CA VAL A 67 -9.88 -8.30 -3.11
C VAL A 67 -8.95 -8.68 -1.98
N THR A 68 -7.64 -8.54 -2.20
CA THR A 68 -6.62 -8.66 -1.16
C THR A 68 -5.99 -7.30 -0.93
N VAL A 69 -6.01 -6.83 0.32
CA VAL A 69 -5.28 -5.63 0.72
C VAL A 69 -3.92 -6.06 1.28
N GLY A 70 -2.85 -5.54 0.69
CA GLY A 70 -1.48 -5.84 1.10
C GLY A 70 -1.20 -5.37 2.52
N ALA A 71 -0.70 -6.26 3.38
CA ALA A 71 -0.27 -5.87 4.72
C ALA A 71 0.91 -4.89 4.66
N GLY A 72 1.04 -4.02 5.67
CA GLY A 72 2.24 -3.23 5.86
C GLY A 72 3.44 -4.14 6.21
N GLY A 73 4.63 -3.73 5.80
CA GLY A 73 5.86 -4.46 6.11
C GLY A 73 6.14 -4.47 7.61
N THR A 74 6.69 -5.58 8.11
CA THR A 74 6.98 -5.78 9.53
C THR A 74 8.08 -4.84 10.03
N ALA A 75 8.02 -4.43 11.30
CA ALA A 75 9.09 -3.67 11.91
C ALA A 75 10.38 -4.51 11.99
N GLY A 76 11.53 -3.91 11.68
CA GLY A 76 12.81 -4.56 11.90
C GLY A 76 13.07 -4.76 13.38
N ALA A 77 13.69 -5.89 13.76
CA ALA A 77 14.24 -6.05 15.10
C ALA A 77 15.41 -5.07 15.32
N THR A 78 15.88 -4.95 16.56
CA THR A 78 17.07 -4.14 16.89
C THR A 78 18.24 -4.51 15.96
N ALA A 79 18.86 -3.49 15.34
CA ALA A 79 19.93 -3.62 14.36
C ALA A 79 19.61 -4.49 13.12
N ALA A 80 18.33 -4.70 12.80
CA ALA A 80 17.89 -5.48 11.64
C ALA A 80 17.02 -4.66 10.68
N ASP A 81 17.03 -5.05 9.41
CA ASP A 81 16.14 -4.52 8.38
C ASP A 81 14.66 -4.76 8.72
N GLY A 82 13.77 -3.92 8.19
CA GLY A 82 12.33 -4.17 8.22
C GLY A 82 11.85 -5.21 7.21
N GLY A 83 10.55 -5.47 7.18
CA GLY A 83 9.89 -6.26 6.15
C GLY A 83 9.44 -5.42 4.95
N ALA A 84 9.41 -6.01 3.76
CA ALA A 84 8.72 -5.40 2.62
C ALA A 84 7.20 -5.42 2.84
N GLY A 85 6.49 -4.45 2.26
CA GLY A 85 5.04 -4.47 2.25
C GLY A 85 4.47 -5.60 1.37
N GLY A 86 3.27 -6.06 1.70
CA GLY A 86 2.52 -7.02 0.87
C GLY A 86 1.90 -6.33 -0.35
N ALA A 87 1.70 -7.09 -1.43
CA ALA A 87 0.98 -6.61 -2.59
C ALA A 87 -0.54 -6.54 -2.33
N SER A 88 -1.21 -5.55 -2.90
CA SER A 88 -2.67 -5.51 -2.99
C SER A 88 -3.11 -6.06 -4.33
N THR A 89 -4.10 -6.95 -4.36
CA THR A 89 -4.55 -7.63 -5.59
C THR A 89 -6.05 -7.62 -5.72
N VAL A 90 -6.53 -7.66 -6.97
CA VAL A 90 -7.95 -7.85 -7.29
C VAL A 90 -8.05 -8.94 -8.34
N ALA A 91 -8.52 -10.12 -7.92
CA ALA A 91 -8.49 -11.34 -8.72
C ALA A 91 -7.14 -11.48 -9.46
N ALA A 92 -7.17 -11.80 -10.76
CA ALA A 92 -6.00 -11.78 -11.65
C ALA A 92 -5.90 -10.49 -12.48
N LEU A 93 -6.68 -9.46 -12.15
CA LEU A 93 -6.81 -8.24 -12.95
C LEU A 93 -5.77 -7.18 -12.58
N LEU A 94 -5.43 -7.09 -11.29
CA LEU A 94 -4.55 -6.06 -10.77
C LEU A 94 -3.61 -6.64 -9.70
N THR A 95 -2.32 -6.28 -9.78
CA THR A 95 -1.36 -6.41 -8.68
C THR A 95 -0.66 -5.08 -8.46
N ALA A 96 -0.81 -4.52 -7.27
CA ALA A 96 -0.10 -3.33 -6.81
C ALA A 96 0.99 -3.76 -5.82
N ALA A 97 2.26 -3.60 -6.21
CA ALA A 97 3.39 -4.10 -5.44
C ALA A 97 3.57 -3.37 -4.10
N GLY A 98 4.03 -4.08 -3.08
CA GLY A 98 4.37 -3.51 -1.78
C GLY A 98 5.69 -2.72 -1.80
N GLY A 99 5.86 -1.89 -0.78
CA GLY A 99 6.98 -0.97 -0.64
C GLY A 99 8.24 -1.66 -0.12
N PRO A 100 9.42 -1.29 -0.64
CA PRO A 100 10.69 -1.72 -0.07
C PRO A 100 10.85 -1.37 1.42
N LYS A 101 11.46 -2.30 2.17
CA LYS A 101 11.86 -2.14 3.57
C LYS A 101 12.87 -1.02 3.79
N GLY A 102 12.93 -0.49 5.01
CA GLY A 102 14.09 0.27 5.48
C GLY A 102 15.28 -0.68 5.68
N SER A 103 16.45 -0.33 5.15
CA SER A 103 17.67 -1.13 5.28
C SER A 103 18.94 -0.27 5.30
N ASN A 104 20.03 -0.86 5.76
CA ASN A 104 21.36 -0.26 5.84
C ASN A 104 21.93 0.03 4.44
N SER A 105 21.55 -0.78 3.45
CA SER A 105 21.94 -0.60 2.04
C SER A 105 21.17 0.55 1.36
N ASN A 106 19.99 0.90 1.87
CA ASN A 106 19.16 2.00 1.39
C ASN A 106 19.51 3.33 2.09
N ASN A 107 20.77 3.50 2.49
CA ASN A 107 21.32 4.57 3.32
C ASN A 107 21.01 5.97 2.76
N SER A 108 19.81 6.46 3.05
CA SER A 108 19.39 7.82 2.70
C SER A 108 19.61 8.78 3.86
N GLY A 109 20.07 8.28 5.02
CA GLY A 109 20.22 9.04 6.26
C GLY A 109 18.89 9.56 6.82
N SER A 110 17.75 9.22 6.21
CA SER A 110 16.45 9.77 6.56
C SER A 110 15.63 8.75 7.34
N SER A 111 15.26 9.12 8.57
CA SER A 111 14.30 8.40 9.39
C SER A 111 12.85 8.60 8.94
N THR A 112 12.59 9.36 7.87
CA THR A 112 11.23 9.63 7.40
C THR A 112 10.74 8.48 6.51
N GLY A 113 9.57 7.94 6.84
CA GLY A 113 8.86 6.99 5.99
C GLY A 113 8.23 7.69 4.80
N ARG A 114 8.42 7.16 3.59
CA ARG A 114 7.97 7.82 2.36
C ARG A 114 6.44 7.79 2.25
N ALA A 115 5.87 8.92 1.84
CA ALA A 115 4.46 9.01 1.48
C ALA A 115 4.17 8.15 0.24
N ALA A 116 3.00 7.54 0.21
CA ALA A 116 2.40 7.01 -1.01
C ALA A 116 1.94 8.14 -1.94
N GLY A 117 1.40 9.20 -1.34
CA GLY A 117 0.76 10.30 -2.07
C GLY A 117 -0.52 9.87 -2.78
N ASP A 118 -1.31 10.85 -3.18
CA ASP A 118 -2.56 10.57 -3.90
C ASP A 118 -2.27 10.13 -5.34
N TYR A 119 -3.15 9.28 -5.87
CA TYR A 119 -3.04 8.78 -7.24
C TYR A 119 -4.29 9.12 -8.02
N THR A 120 -4.13 9.74 -9.19
CA THR A 120 -5.25 10.06 -10.08
C THR A 120 -5.30 9.06 -11.21
N PHE A 121 -6.45 8.41 -11.37
CA PHE A 121 -6.72 7.47 -12.45
C PHE A 121 -8.08 7.79 -13.07
N ASN A 122 -8.10 7.98 -14.40
CA ASN A 122 -9.30 8.39 -15.15
C ASN A 122 -10.06 9.58 -14.54
N GLY A 123 -9.32 10.59 -14.06
CA GLY A 123 -9.87 11.82 -13.50
C GLY A 123 -10.40 11.70 -12.06
N VAL A 124 -10.32 10.53 -11.43
CA VAL A 124 -10.66 10.33 -10.01
C VAL A 124 -9.39 10.21 -9.19
N THR A 125 -9.33 10.94 -8.07
CA THR A 125 -8.18 10.90 -7.15
C THR A 125 -8.46 9.94 -6.00
N TYR A 126 -7.51 9.04 -5.76
CA TYR A 126 -7.54 8.02 -4.71
C TYR A 126 -6.52 8.39 -3.62
N PRO A 127 -6.95 8.44 -2.33
CA PRO A 127 -6.11 8.94 -1.27
C PRO A 127 -5.02 7.94 -0.88
N GLY A 128 -3.77 8.41 -0.82
CA GLY A 128 -2.64 7.64 -0.31
C GLY A 128 -2.19 8.08 1.08
N GLY A 129 -1.42 7.22 1.74
CA GLY A 129 -0.81 7.54 3.03
C GLY A 129 0.22 8.68 2.91
N ALA A 130 0.13 9.65 3.82
CA ALA A 130 1.12 10.72 3.98
C ALA A 130 2.48 10.18 4.49
N ALA A 131 3.52 11.01 4.44
CA ALA A 131 4.83 10.65 4.97
C ALA A 131 4.75 10.38 6.49
N ALA A 132 5.45 9.36 6.96
CA ALA A 132 5.55 9.07 8.38
C ALA A 132 6.78 9.77 8.97
N ALA A 133 6.58 10.55 10.04
CA ALA A 133 7.68 11.11 10.80
C ALA A 133 8.56 10.00 11.41
N ALA A 134 9.74 10.38 11.91
CA ALA A 134 10.58 9.46 12.67
C ALA A 134 9.78 8.77 13.79
N ASN A 135 10.12 7.51 14.08
CA ASN A 135 9.50 6.71 15.14
C ASN A 135 7.99 6.48 15.00
N THR A 136 7.42 6.69 13.82
CA THR A 136 5.98 6.54 13.55
C THR A 136 5.73 5.35 12.62
N VAL A 137 4.61 4.65 12.82
CA VAL A 137 4.13 3.63 11.86
C VAL A 137 3.79 4.29 10.53
N GLY A 138 3.84 3.53 9.44
CA GLY A 138 3.46 4.04 8.13
C GLY A 138 1.98 4.41 8.08
N ASN A 139 1.66 5.55 7.46
CA ASN A 139 0.26 5.96 7.30
C ASN A 139 -0.40 5.12 6.21
N GLN A 140 -1.62 4.64 6.48
CA GLN A 140 -2.44 4.00 5.44
C GLN A 140 -2.99 5.07 4.47
N ALA A 141 -3.17 4.79 3.19
CA ALA A 141 -2.83 3.54 2.49
C ALA A 141 -1.38 3.55 1.94
N GLY A 142 -0.64 2.47 2.19
CA GLY A 142 0.64 2.17 1.54
C GLY A 142 1.83 3.03 1.96
N GLY A 143 1.72 3.90 2.96
CA GLY A 143 2.85 4.72 3.44
C GLY A 143 3.94 3.89 4.12
N GLY A 144 5.20 4.21 3.82
CA GLY A 144 6.36 3.58 4.47
C GLY A 144 6.51 4.02 5.93
N ALA A 145 7.05 3.14 6.77
CA ALA A 145 7.26 3.45 8.18
C ALA A 145 8.44 4.42 8.43
N GLY A 146 8.35 5.22 9.49
CA GLY A 146 9.45 6.03 9.98
C GLY A 146 10.53 5.20 10.68
N GLY A 147 11.79 5.48 10.36
CA GLY A 147 12.96 4.96 11.09
C GLY A 147 13.10 5.59 12.47
N ARG A 148 14.02 5.07 13.29
CA ARG A 148 14.24 5.54 14.66
C ARG A 148 15.62 6.17 14.85
N ASN A 149 15.69 7.08 15.82
CA ASN A 149 16.91 7.83 16.16
C ASN A 149 17.40 7.53 17.59
N VAL A 150 16.79 6.54 18.26
CA VAL A 150 17.15 6.09 19.61
C VAL A 150 17.99 4.82 19.46
N GLN A 151 19.01 4.61 20.27
CA GLN A 151 19.86 3.43 20.13
C GLN A 151 19.14 2.16 20.61
N ASN A 152 19.47 1.03 19.99
CA ASN A 152 19.08 -0.32 20.40
C ASN A 152 17.56 -0.61 20.49
N VAL A 153 16.74 0.06 19.68
CA VAL A 153 15.28 -0.20 19.58
C VAL A 153 14.87 -0.77 18.21
N GLY A 154 13.83 -1.61 18.20
CA GLY A 154 13.22 -2.12 16.96
C GLY A 154 12.53 -1.01 16.15
N GLY A 155 12.26 -1.25 14.87
CA GLY A 155 11.68 -0.29 13.93
C GLY A 155 10.19 -0.03 14.15
N ARG A 156 9.51 0.31 13.05
CA ARG A 156 8.06 0.53 12.96
C ARG A 156 7.49 -0.18 11.74
N ALA A 157 6.25 -0.65 11.86
CA ALA A 157 5.55 -1.31 10.76
C ALA A 157 5.09 -0.30 9.71
N GLY A 158 5.05 -0.72 8.45
CA GLY A 158 4.50 0.06 7.35
C GLY A 158 2.98 0.16 7.41
N GLY A 159 2.41 1.11 6.66
CA GLY A 159 0.97 1.22 6.50
C GLY A 159 0.45 0.11 5.57
N ALA A 160 -0.69 -0.50 5.91
CA ALA A 160 -1.39 -1.40 4.99
C ALA A 160 -1.76 -0.68 3.68
N GLY A 161 -1.86 -1.43 2.60
CA GLY A 161 -2.27 -0.94 1.30
C GLY A 161 -3.74 -0.54 1.25
N GLY A 162 -4.24 -0.33 0.03
CA GLY A 162 -5.64 -0.02 -0.21
C GLY A 162 -6.04 -0.43 -1.61
N VAL A 163 -7.33 -0.70 -1.79
CA VAL A 163 -7.93 -0.96 -3.09
C VAL A 163 -9.20 -0.13 -3.24
N TRP A 164 -9.46 0.35 -4.44
CA TRP A 164 -10.67 1.05 -4.81
C TRP A 164 -11.18 0.46 -6.11
N ILE A 165 -12.47 0.13 -6.13
CA ILE A 165 -13.13 -0.35 -7.35
C ILE A 165 -14.27 0.61 -7.66
N ARG A 166 -14.19 1.24 -8.82
CA ARG A 166 -15.20 2.16 -9.33
C ARG A 166 -15.97 1.49 -10.46
N ALA A 167 -17.28 1.35 -10.31
CA ALA A 167 -18.18 0.84 -11.33
C ALA A 167 -18.92 1.98 -12.03
N TYR A 168 -18.98 1.94 -13.36
CA TYR A 168 -19.68 2.93 -14.18
C TYR A 168 -20.18 2.33 -15.51
N THR A 169 -20.99 3.13 -16.23
CA THR A 169 -21.57 2.79 -17.55
C THR A 169 -20.81 3.42 -18.69
#